data_AF-A0A936WWY0-F1
#
_entry.id   AF-A0A936WWY0-F1
#
_cell.length_a   1.000
_cell.length_b   1.000
_cell.length_c   1.000
_cell.angle_alpha   90.00
_cell.angle_beta   90.00
_cell.angle_gamma   90.00
#
_symmetry.space_group_name_H-M   'P 1'
#
loop_
_entity.id
_entity.type
_entity.pdbx_description
1 polymer ?
#
loop_
_entity_poly.entity_id
_entity_poly.type
_entity_poly.pdbx_seq_one_letter_code
_entity_poly.pdbx_strand_id
1 'polypeptide(L)'
;MSYDIFCYKSITGIPDQDEADTVIEADNIKLTKIERSTTAKFAIVKALTQFNPRLETFDFDYDEIARLTTTTIEEAKNRFDHIELNTPDEDLAIQMTVYDNHVYINVPYWYKGEQARELFQYLISYIKIIE
;
A
#
# COMPACT_ATOMS: atom_id res chain seq x y z
N MET A 1 17.11 -6.44 0.21
CA MET A 1 16.69 -5.42 1.19
C MET A 1 15.79 -4.43 0.45
N SER A 2 14.88 -3.75 1.14
CA SER A 2 14.01 -2.74 0.55
C SER A 2 13.97 -1.55 1.50
N TYR A 3 13.52 -0.40 1.00
CA TYR A 3 13.02 0.66 1.85
C TYR A 3 11.52 0.56 1.92
N ASP A 4 11.01 0.72 3.13
CA ASP A 4 9.63 0.54 3.52
C ASP A 4 9.12 1.88 4.04
N ILE A 5 8.08 2.43 3.41
CA ILE A 5 7.50 3.73 3.76
C ILE A 5 6.04 3.51 4.13
N PHE A 6 5.67 3.92 5.33
CA PHE A 6 4.28 3.88 5.81
C PHE A 6 3.71 5.29 5.82
N CYS A 7 2.63 5.49 5.07
CA CYS A 7 1.86 6.72 5.04
C CYS A 7 0.53 6.47 5.76
N TYR A 8 0.26 7.18 6.84
CA TYR A 8 -1.00 7.06 7.58
C TYR A 8 -1.56 8.45 7.87
N LYS A 9 -2.88 8.51 8.02
CA LYS A 9 -3.55 9.74 8.43
C LYS A 9 -3.69 9.74 9.95
N SER A 10 -3.04 10.72 10.58
CA SER A 10 -3.15 10.88 12.02
C SER A 10 -4.59 11.18 12.45
N ILE A 11 -5.02 10.58 13.57
CA ILE A 11 -6.35 10.81 14.15
C ILE A 11 -6.42 12.21 14.76
N THR A 12 -5.31 12.65 15.35
CA THR A 12 -5.18 13.98 15.98
C THR A 12 -4.85 15.09 14.98
N GLY A 13 -4.56 14.73 13.72
CA GLY A 13 -4.18 15.67 12.67
C GLY A 13 -2.74 16.18 12.75
N ILE A 14 -1.95 15.66 13.69
CA ILE A 14 -0.51 15.92 13.83
C ILE A 14 0.26 14.59 13.89
N PRO A 15 1.51 14.52 13.39
CA PRO A 15 2.30 13.29 13.49
C PRO A 15 2.44 12.84 14.95
N ASP A 16 2.08 11.58 15.20
CA ASP A 16 2.13 10.95 16.52
C ASP A 16 2.84 9.59 16.42
N GLN A 17 3.83 9.38 17.29
CA GLN A 17 4.68 8.21 17.22
C GLN A 17 3.95 6.91 17.61
N ASP A 18 3.08 6.95 18.60
CA ASP A 18 2.34 5.77 19.05
C ASP A 18 1.35 5.33 17.96
N GLU A 19 0.73 6.28 17.25
CA GLU A 19 -0.08 6.00 16.07
C GLU A 19 0.75 5.36 14.94
N ALA A 20 1.95 5.87 14.67
CA ALA A 20 2.84 5.32 13.65
C ALA A 20 3.28 3.88 13.98
N ASP A 21 3.69 3.64 15.23
CA ASP A 21 4.09 2.31 15.70
C ASP A 21 2.91 1.33 15.62
N THR A 22 1.70 1.78 15.96
CA THR A 22 0.47 0.97 15.83
C THR A 22 0.21 0.57 14.37
N VAL A 23 0.41 1.47 13.40
CA VAL A 23 0.22 1.16 11.96
C VAL A 23 1.25 0.12 11.50
N ILE A 24 2.52 0.30 11.88
CA ILE A 24 3.60 -0.64 11.55
C ILE A 24 3.34 -2.02 12.20
N GLU A 25 2.85 -2.04 13.44
CA GLU A 25 2.49 -3.28 14.14
C GLU A 25 1.23 -3.92 13.56
N ALA A 26 0.23 -3.14 13.11
CA ALA A 26 -0.99 -3.65 12.51
C ALA A 26 -0.75 -4.37 11.18
N ASP A 27 0.24 -3.93 10.40
CA ASP A 27 0.70 -4.66 9.21
C ASP A 27 1.33 -6.02 9.60
N ASN A 28 1.96 -6.10 10.78
CA ASN A 28 2.53 -7.33 11.33
C ASN A 28 1.52 -8.21 12.11
N ILE A 29 0.47 -7.61 12.67
CA ILE A 29 -0.53 -8.25 13.55
C ILE A 29 -1.91 -7.89 13.01
N LYS A 30 -2.59 -8.88 12.42
CA LYS A 30 -3.98 -8.81 11.95
C LYS A 30 -4.92 -8.19 12.99
N LEU A 31 -5.05 -6.87 13.01
CA LEU A 31 -5.96 -6.18 13.90
C LEU A 31 -7.35 -6.15 13.25
N THR A 32 -8.18 -7.09 13.68
CA THR A 32 -9.63 -6.99 13.57
C THR A 32 -10.13 -5.76 14.32
N LYS A 33 -10.73 -4.80 13.60
CA LYS A 33 -11.49 -3.60 14.05
C LYS A 33 -10.76 -2.25 14.05
N ILE A 34 -10.16 -1.87 12.93
CA ILE A 34 -10.12 -0.46 12.56
C ILE A 34 -11.36 -0.20 11.69
N GLU A 35 -12.09 0.90 11.93
CA GLU A 35 -13.28 1.23 11.13
C GLU A 35 -12.92 1.26 9.65
N ARG A 36 -13.49 0.31 8.90
CA ARG A 36 -13.27 0.17 7.46
C ARG A 36 -13.87 1.36 6.73
N SER A 37 -13.08 2.38 6.46
CA SER A 37 -13.46 3.45 5.54
C SER A 37 -13.10 3.03 4.12
N THR A 38 -13.90 2.13 3.56
CA THR A 38 -13.69 1.58 2.21
C THR A 38 -13.57 2.67 1.14
N THR A 39 -14.20 3.83 1.35
CA THR A 39 -14.19 4.97 0.42
C THR A 39 -12.82 5.62 0.25
N ALA A 40 -12.00 5.67 1.31
CA ALA A 40 -10.68 6.31 1.26
C ALA A 40 -9.70 5.52 0.40
N LYS A 41 -9.65 4.19 0.59
CA LYS A 41 -8.84 3.25 -0.19
C LYS A 41 -9.04 3.42 -1.69
N PHE A 42 -10.30 3.39 -2.15
CA PHE A 42 -10.61 3.56 -3.58
C PHE A 42 -10.32 4.98 -4.10
N ALA A 43 -10.48 6.02 -3.27
CA ALA A 43 -10.16 7.38 -3.66
C ALA A 43 -8.64 7.56 -3.89
N ILE A 44 -7.81 7.02 -3.01
CA ILE A 44 -6.34 7.03 -3.15
C ILE A 44 -5.92 6.27 -4.40
N VAL A 45 -6.41 5.05 -4.60
CA VAL A 45 -6.10 4.24 -5.79
C VAL A 45 -6.47 4.97 -7.08
N LYS A 46 -7.66 5.59 -7.11
CA LYS A 46 -8.09 6.40 -8.25
C LYS A 46 -7.17 7.60 -8.49
N ALA A 47 -6.77 8.31 -7.45
CA ALA A 47 -5.89 9.47 -7.59
C ALA A 47 -4.48 9.07 -8.07
N LEU A 48 -3.93 7.97 -7.53
CA LEU A 48 -2.63 7.42 -7.95
C LEU A 48 -2.65 6.98 -9.41
N THR A 49 -3.69 6.24 -9.83
CA THR A 49 -3.84 5.78 -11.23
C THR A 49 -4.15 6.92 -12.21
N GLN A 50 -4.79 8.00 -11.75
CA GLN A 50 -4.94 9.22 -12.56
C GLN A 50 -3.61 9.94 -12.78
N PHE A 51 -2.75 9.99 -11.74
CA PHE A 51 -1.43 10.61 -11.83
C PHE A 51 -0.44 9.76 -12.64
N ASN A 52 -0.40 8.45 -12.38
CA ASN A 52 0.39 7.50 -13.13
C ASN A 52 -0.52 6.39 -13.71
N PRO A 53 -1.00 6.57 -14.95
CA PRO A 53 -1.84 5.58 -15.64
C PRO A 53 -1.16 4.26 -15.96
N ARG A 54 0.17 4.16 -15.81
CA ARG A 54 0.91 2.91 -15.99
C ARG A 54 0.86 2.01 -14.75
N LEU A 55 0.35 2.49 -13.61
CA LEU A 55 0.19 1.65 -12.42
C LEU A 55 -0.83 0.54 -12.68
N GLU A 56 -0.44 -0.69 -12.35
CA GLU A 56 -1.24 -1.89 -12.52
C GLU A 56 -1.77 -2.36 -11.17
N THR A 57 -3.07 -2.63 -11.09
CA THR A 57 -3.68 -3.25 -9.91
C THR A 57 -3.42 -4.75 -9.92
N PHE A 58 -3.03 -5.31 -8.79
CA PHE A 58 -3.01 -6.76 -8.62
C PHE A 58 -4.40 -7.30 -8.29
N ASP A 59 -4.87 -8.27 -9.07
CA ASP A 59 -6.14 -8.95 -8.85
C ASP A 59 -5.90 -10.28 -8.11
N PHE A 60 -6.41 -10.40 -6.88
CA PHE A 60 -6.31 -11.63 -6.09
C PHE A 60 -7.32 -12.69 -6.56
N ASP A 61 -6.83 -13.90 -6.85
CA ASP A 61 -7.68 -15.09 -6.99
C ASP A 61 -8.03 -15.65 -5.60
N TYR A 62 -9.12 -15.15 -5.02
CA TYR A 62 -9.56 -15.56 -3.68
C TYR A 62 -9.97 -17.04 -3.59
N ASP A 63 -10.43 -17.64 -4.69
CA ASP A 63 -10.79 -19.06 -4.74
C ASP A 63 -9.54 -19.93 -4.65
N GLU A 64 -8.51 -19.59 -5.42
CA GLU A 64 -7.22 -20.27 -5.36
C GLU A 64 -6.53 -20.06 -4.01
N ILE A 65 -6.53 -18.84 -3.48
CA ILE A 65 -5.97 -18.52 -2.16
C ILE A 65 -6.66 -19.37 -1.09
N ALA A 66 -8.00 -19.35 -1.04
CA ALA A 66 -8.78 -20.12 -0.07
C ALA A 66 -8.46 -21.63 -0.13
N ARG A 67 -8.34 -22.18 -1.34
CA ARG A 67 -7.95 -23.57 -1.58
C ARG A 67 -6.54 -23.87 -1.04
N LEU A 68 -5.55 -23.02 -1.33
CA LEU A 68 -4.16 -23.23 -0.94
C LEU A 68 -3.95 -23.03 0.57
N THR A 69 -4.66 -22.09 1.20
CA THR A 69 -4.54 -21.81 2.64
C THR A 69 -5.47 -22.63 3.52
N THR A 70 -6.32 -23.49 2.93
CA THR A 70 -7.35 -24.27 3.66
C THR A 70 -8.26 -23.36 4.50
N THR A 71 -8.66 -22.22 3.92
CA THR A 71 -9.57 -21.25 4.53
C THR A 71 -10.82 -21.09 3.67
N THR A 72 -11.82 -20.38 4.16
CA THR A 72 -12.96 -19.96 3.34
C THR A 72 -12.57 -18.80 2.41
N ILE A 73 -13.33 -18.62 1.33
CA ILE A 73 -13.19 -17.45 0.44
C ILE A 73 -13.42 -16.16 1.22
N GLU A 74 -14.34 -16.15 2.17
CA GLU A 74 -14.63 -14.98 3.01
C GLU A 74 -13.44 -14.62 3.92
N GLU A 75 -12.78 -15.61 4.52
CA GLU A 75 -11.54 -15.40 5.28
C GLU A 75 -10.40 -14.91 4.38
N ALA A 76 -10.28 -15.43 3.15
CA ALA A 76 -9.31 -14.95 2.17
C ALA A 76 -9.58 -13.48 1.81
N LYS A 77 -10.82 -13.11 1.47
CA LYS A 77 -11.20 -11.73 1.19
C LYS A 77 -10.93 -10.78 2.36
N ASN A 78 -11.25 -11.19 3.58
CA ASN A 78 -10.97 -10.39 4.77
C ASN A 78 -9.47 -10.26 5.05
N ARG A 79 -8.68 -11.29 4.72
CA ARG A 79 -7.22 -11.28 4.93
C ARG A 79 -6.49 -10.40 3.92
N PHE A 80 -6.99 -10.34 2.68
CA PHE A 80 -6.42 -9.58 1.58
C PHE A 80 -7.37 -8.43 1.19
N ASP A 81 -7.91 -7.72 2.18
CA ASP A 81 -8.80 -6.56 2.00
C ASP A 81 -7.97 -5.27 1.75
N HIS A 82 -7.11 -5.34 0.74
CA HIS A 82 -6.22 -4.27 0.32
C HIS A 82 -6.11 -4.26 -1.20
N ILE A 83 -5.58 -3.16 -1.73
CA ILE A 83 -5.32 -3.03 -3.17
C ILE A 83 -3.82 -2.88 -3.34
N GLU A 84 -3.21 -3.72 -4.16
CA GLU A 84 -1.81 -3.56 -4.55
C GLU A 84 -1.73 -2.85 -5.90
N LEU A 85 -0.85 -1.85 -5.97
CA LEU A 85 -0.50 -1.11 -7.17
C LEU A 85 0.97 -1.31 -7.45
N ASN A 86 1.29 -1.78 -8.65
CA ASN A 86 2.65 -2.04 -9.10
C ASN A 86 2.97 -1.18 -10.32
N THR A 87 4.21 -0.75 -10.42
CA THR A 87 4.76 -0.27 -11.69
C THR A 87 5.03 -1.47 -12.62
N PRO A 88 4.89 -1.32 -13.94
CA PRO A 88 5.22 -2.38 -14.90
C PRO A 88 6.72 -2.70 -14.85
N ASP A 89 7.12 -3.88 -15.33
CA ASP A 89 8.50 -4.39 -15.27
C ASP A 89 9.55 -3.47 -15.92
N GLU A 90 9.14 -2.62 -16.85
CA GLU A 90 10.01 -1.66 -17.55
C GLU A 90 10.30 -0.37 -16.75
N ASP A 91 9.54 -0.12 -15.68
CA ASP A 91 9.63 1.09 -14.86
C ASP A 91 10.43 0.83 -13.58
N LEU A 92 10.67 1.88 -12.79
CA LEU A 92 11.24 1.74 -11.46
C LEU A 92 10.28 0.93 -10.58
N ALA A 93 10.71 -0.28 -10.18
CA ALA A 93 9.96 -1.17 -9.29
C ALA A 93 9.53 -0.48 -7.99
N ILE A 94 8.31 0.07 -7.98
CA ILE A 94 7.63 0.64 -6.83
C ILE A 94 6.35 -0.16 -6.65
N GLN A 95 6.19 -0.74 -5.45
CA GLN A 95 4.98 -1.44 -5.06
C GLN A 95 4.29 -0.64 -3.96
N MET A 96 2.98 -0.46 -4.08
CA MET A 96 2.16 0.21 -3.08
C MET A 96 1.01 -0.70 -2.67
N THR A 97 0.81 -0.86 -1.36
CA THR A 97 -0.32 -1.56 -0.77
C THR A 97 -1.21 -0.54 -0.08
N VAL A 98 -2.44 -0.38 -0.57
CA VAL A 98 -3.41 0.60 -0.06
C VAL A 98 -4.41 -0.13 0.83
N TYR A 99 -4.41 0.21 2.12
CA TYR A 99 -5.40 -0.22 3.10
C TYR A 99 -6.41 0.91 3.36
N ASP A 100 -7.41 0.66 4.21
CA ASP A 100 -8.45 1.65 4.51
C ASP A 100 -7.93 2.86 5.30
N ASN A 101 -6.86 2.69 6.08
CA ASN A 101 -6.32 3.69 7.01
C ASN A 101 -4.86 4.10 6.74
N HIS A 102 -4.15 3.37 5.89
CA HIS A 102 -2.75 3.65 5.58
C HIS A 102 -2.37 3.12 4.18
N VAL A 103 -1.25 3.60 3.68
CA VAL A 103 -0.59 3.11 2.47
C VAL A 103 0.82 2.68 2.83
N TYR A 104 1.18 1.49 2.41
CA TYR A 104 2.53 0.95 2.52
C TYR A 104 3.20 1.01 1.15
N ILE A 105 4.42 1.54 1.06
CA ILE A 105 5.19 1.64 -0.17
C ILE A 105 6.51 0.90 0.02
N ASN A 106 6.77 -0.08 -0.85
CA ASN A 106 8.01 -0.82 -0.91
C ASN A 106 8.82 -0.40 -2.14
N VAL A 107 10.11 -0.11 -1.92
CA VAL A 107 11.05 0.18 -3.01
C VAL A 107 12.37 -0.57 -2.84
N PRO A 108 12.96 -1.12 -3.91
CA PRO A 108 14.27 -1.76 -3.83
C PRO A 108 15.40 -0.79 -3.46
N TYR A 109 16.27 -1.25 -2.58
CA TYR A 109 17.46 -0.50 -2.13
C TYR A 109 18.61 -0.38 -3.16
N TRP A 110 18.51 -1.06 -4.31
CA TRP A 110 19.65 -1.20 -5.22
C TRP A 110 19.81 -0.03 -6.20
N TYR A 111 18.83 0.86 -6.31
CA TYR A 111 18.91 2.01 -7.21
C TYR A 111 20.00 2.98 -6.80
N LYS A 112 20.70 3.55 -7.78
CA LYS A 112 21.80 4.50 -7.58
C LYS A 112 21.76 5.61 -8.62
N GLY A 113 22.43 6.73 -8.34
CA GLY A 113 22.62 7.81 -9.29
C GLY A 113 21.31 8.41 -9.78
N GLU A 114 21.09 8.41 -11.10
CA GLU A 114 19.89 8.98 -11.71
C GLU A 114 18.62 8.20 -11.35
N GLN A 115 18.65 6.88 -11.41
CA GLN A 115 17.49 6.04 -11.07
C GLN A 115 17.03 6.27 -9.62
N ALA A 116 17.97 6.45 -8.69
CA ALA A 116 17.63 6.79 -7.31
C ALA A 116 16.96 8.17 -7.21
N ARG A 117 17.45 9.16 -7.97
CA ARG A 117 16.86 10.50 -7.99
C ARG A 117 15.43 10.47 -8.53
N GLU A 118 15.23 9.77 -9.64
CA GLU A 118 13.93 9.59 -10.27
C GLU A 118 12.96 8.86 -9.34
N LEU A 119 13.41 7.78 -8.69
CA LEU A 119 12.64 7.07 -7.66
C LEU A 119 12.11 8.02 -6.59
N PHE A 120 12.99 8.83 -5.99
CA PHE A 120 12.57 9.77 -4.95
C PHE A 120 11.61 10.86 -5.48
N GLN A 121 11.71 11.26 -6.75
CA GLN A 121 10.75 12.18 -7.36
C GLN A 121 9.36 11.55 -7.50
N TYR A 122 9.30 10.28 -7.90
CA TYR A 122 8.04 9.53 -7.92
C TYR A 122 7.48 9.37 -6.51
N LEU A 123 8.30 8.96 -5.53
CA LEU A 123 7.86 8.79 -4.15
C LEU A 123 7.29 10.06 -3.54
N ILE A 124 7.95 11.21 -3.73
CA ILE A 124 7.44 12.51 -3.27
C ILE A 124 6.09 12.82 -3.93
N SER A 125 5.93 12.53 -5.22
CA SER A 125 4.67 12.76 -5.92
C SER A 125 3.55 11.87 -5.40
N TYR A 126 3.83 10.58 -5.17
CA TYR A 126 2.86 9.64 -4.63
C TYR A 126 2.45 10.00 -3.20
N ILE A 127 3.41 10.32 -2.32
CA ILE A 127 3.13 10.71 -0.93
C ILE A 127 2.20 11.92 -0.88
N LYS A 128 2.41 12.93 -1.74
CA LYS A 128 1.53 14.11 -1.84
C LYS A 128 0.11 13.81 -2.32
N ILE A 129 -0.10 12.69 -3.00
CA ILE A 129 -1.43 12.26 -3.45
C ILE A 129 -2.14 11.48 -2.33
N ILE A 130 -1.37 10.81 -1.47
CA ILE A 130 -1.86 10.00 -0.37
C ILE A 130 -2.27 10.88 0.84
N GLU A 131 -1.52 11.95 1.14
CA GLU A 131 -1.84 12.96 2.17
C GLU A 131 -2.99 13.92 1.78
#